data_AF-A0A2S6A3U0-F1
#
_entry.id   AF-A0A2S6A3U0-F1
#
_cell.length_a   1.000
_cell.length_b   1.000
_cell.length_c   1.000
_cell.angle_alpha   90.00
_cell.angle_beta   90.00
_cell.angle_gamma   90.00
#
_symmetry.space_group_name_H-M   'P 1'
#
loop_
_entity.id
_entity.type
_entity.pdbx_description
1 polymer ?
#
loop_
_entity_poly.entity_id
_entity_poly.type
_entity_poly.pdbx_seq_one_letter_code
_entity_poly.pdbx_strand_id
1 'polypeptide(L)'
;MTGQVVTILGKLTSYLDLHGAGIDYQRRRDRVAGEIIDQATWRELAFAVDAHPGDDRRKLRLRHANRYLHQMLTGADLADPRHPMAFRGTDDRSQYLRFTTSMTIPLRQALRQHATNVLADLEINEPVTWSPPATLADGLTFPGIDLNQLDIDQIEQLVVHEHRRLVDVADILGVHIEHIRFALERLDRPQRSWPKSAPPSAWRRENETAQILTREFFEREHLHAGHTLTALASTTGFSITVLSRFARRRGIKVRKGKAPSRIDPAWLREQYVDQRRSMPDIAEELGTIPGVVRNALRRLNIPSRAPGSASWREVNLTYHELPTSIRQAVEGTYGGWKRLRRFQIAMQFPMLKSAAPYLGISPSALANQLERLELDLGGPLFTRQAGALPQKPTPLGQALLTDLATAQVTACMLAALDTSDCPSMPDPETLARHRPFRDLAVEPLSIGQARHNLLAAIVIYDPASEFFPLEIIRKTAGKSTTVHRLLAQMTAANWVTRRMETDAERDRRVQSNPNAQRRTYYRFTPDGYRAALRATQTSSSAESEKPMRQPHRKTDEKHAIRAGHDDKV
;
A
#
# COMPACT_ATOMS: atom_id res chain seq x y z
N MET A 1 19.85 -33.23 -41.32
CA MET A 1 19.90 -32.70 -39.94
C MET A 1 20.58 -33.66 -38.97
N THR A 2 20.16 -34.93 -38.86
CA THR A 2 20.76 -35.91 -37.93
C THR A 2 22.28 -36.09 -38.12
N GLY A 3 22.76 -36.07 -39.36
CA GLY A 3 24.19 -36.19 -39.68
C GLY A 3 25.05 -35.05 -39.11
N GLN A 4 24.60 -33.79 -39.17
CA GLN A 4 25.37 -32.66 -38.64
C GLN A 4 25.43 -32.65 -37.11
N VAL A 5 24.35 -33.08 -36.44
CA VAL A 5 24.32 -33.26 -34.98
C VAL A 5 25.32 -34.35 -34.55
N VAL A 6 25.36 -35.47 -35.26
CA VAL A 6 26.35 -36.52 -34.99
C VAL A 6 27.77 -36.02 -35.24
N THR A 7 27.99 -35.24 -36.32
CA THR A 7 29.31 -34.65 -36.62
C THR A 7 29.79 -33.73 -35.52
N ILE A 8 28.96 -32.81 -35.00
CA ILE A 8 29.38 -31.91 -33.92
C ILE A 8 29.62 -32.66 -32.61
N LEU A 9 28.80 -33.67 -32.30
CA LEU A 9 29.04 -34.51 -31.13
C LEU A 9 30.38 -35.25 -31.25
N GLY A 10 30.73 -35.77 -32.43
CA GLY A 10 32.03 -36.39 -32.67
C GLY A 10 33.20 -35.40 -32.56
N LYS A 11 33.07 -34.18 -33.10
CA LYS A 11 34.05 -33.11 -32.94
C LYS A 11 34.24 -32.71 -31.47
N LEU A 12 33.14 -32.62 -30.71
CA LEU A 12 33.15 -32.30 -29.28
C LEU A 12 33.82 -33.41 -28.47
N THR A 13 33.49 -34.67 -28.71
CA THR A 13 34.15 -35.80 -28.05
C THR A 13 35.65 -35.78 -28.31
N SER A 14 36.06 -35.63 -29.58
CA SER A 14 37.48 -35.57 -29.96
C SER A 14 38.21 -34.41 -29.28
N TYR A 15 37.55 -33.24 -29.18
CA TYR A 15 38.11 -32.07 -28.50
C TYR A 15 38.27 -32.33 -26.99
N LEU A 16 37.26 -32.91 -26.34
CA LEU A 16 37.28 -33.21 -24.92
C LEU A 16 38.30 -34.30 -24.58
N ASP A 17 38.50 -35.30 -25.45
CA ASP A 17 39.52 -36.33 -25.27
C ASP A 17 40.95 -35.74 -25.37
N LEU A 18 41.16 -34.75 -26.24
CA LEU A 18 42.47 -34.13 -26.45
C LEU A 18 42.81 -33.04 -25.42
N HIS A 19 41.83 -32.22 -25.03
CA HIS A 19 42.05 -31.02 -24.22
C HIS A 19 41.45 -31.11 -22.81
N GLY A 20 40.60 -32.09 -22.54
CA GLY A 20 39.79 -32.17 -21.32
C GLY A 20 38.66 -31.13 -21.29
N ALA A 21 37.86 -31.19 -20.23
CA ALA A 21 36.92 -30.13 -19.90
C ALA A 21 37.58 -29.10 -18.99
N GLY A 22 37.27 -27.81 -19.18
CA GLY A 22 37.76 -26.76 -18.28
C GLY A 22 37.18 -26.81 -16.87
N ILE A 23 36.22 -27.70 -16.60
CA ILE A 23 35.51 -27.84 -15.32
C ILE A 23 35.35 -29.33 -14.97
N ASP A 24 35.79 -29.73 -13.78
CA ASP A 24 35.47 -31.04 -13.20
C ASP A 24 34.20 -30.92 -12.35
N TYR A 25 33.05 -31.13 -13.00
CA TYR A 25 31.76 -31.07 -12.32
C TYR A 25 31.57 -32.16 -11.26
N GLN A 26 32.26 -33.30 -11.38
CA GLN A 26 32.16 -34.35 -10.36
C GLN A 26 32.85 -33.89 -9.08
N ARG A 27 34.09 -33.39 -9.19
CA ARG A 27 34.82 -32.79 -8.07
C ARG A 27 34.03 -31.66 -7.40
N ARG A 28 33.38 -30.79 -8.19
CA ARG A 28 32.54 -29.73 -7.62
C ARG A 28 31.31 -30.25 -6.90
N ARG A 29 30.62 -31.28 -7.43
CA ARG A 29 29.49 -31.91 -6.73
C ARG A 29 29.89 -32.53 -5.40
N ASP A 30 31.11 -33.04 -5.28
CA ASP A 30 31.59 -33.69 -4.06
C ASP A 30 32.03 -32.68 -2.99
N ARG A 31 32.44 -31.45 -3.39
CA ARG A 31 33.04 -30.45 -2.49
C ARG A 31 32.16 -29.23 -2.21
N VAL A 32 31.27 -28.85 -3.13
CA VAL A 32 30.41 -27.67 -2.97
C VAL A 32 29.23 -28.02 -2.07
N ALA A 33 29.02 -27.23 -1.03
CA ALA A 33 27.89 -27.40 -0.12
C ALA A 33 26.54 -27.13 -0.81
N GLY A 34 25.48 -27.78 -0.33
CA GLY A 34 24.11 -27.60 -0.85
C GLY A 34 23.56 -26.19 -0.62
N GLU A 35 23.82 -25.58 0.54
CA GLU A 35 23.53 -24.18 0.85
C GLU A 35 24.85 -23.39 0.85
N ILE A 36 25.00 -22.51 -0.14
CA ILE A 36 26.24 -21.79 -0.44
C ILE A 36 26.27 -20.43 0.28
N ILE A 37 25.12 -19.76 0.38
CA ILE A 37 24.96 -18.49 1.08
C ILE A 37 23.90 -18.59 2.17
N ASP A 38 24.19 -17.96 3.31
CA ASP A 38 23.24 -17.78 4.39
C ASP A 38 22.39 -16.49 4.21
N GLN A 39 21.45 -16.26 5.12
CA GLN A 39 20.57 -15.09 5.05
C GLN A 39 21.33 -13.77 5.21
N ALA A 40 22.40 -13.74 6.02
CA ALA A 40 23.17 -12.52 6.26
C ALA A 40 23.93 -12.12 4.99
N THR A 41 24.69 -13.06 4.42
CA THR A 41 25.47 -12.89 3.19
C THR A 41 24.57 -12.55 2.01
N TRP A 42 23.42 -13.22 1.87
CA TRP A 42 22.45 -12.89 0.82
C TRP A 42 21.91 -11.47 0.92
N ARG A 43 21.57 -11.02 2.13
CA ARG A 43 21.08 -9.65 2.34
C ARG A 43 22.14 -8.63 1.98
N GLU A 44 23.37 -8.86 2.42
CA GLU A 44 24.50 -7.98 2.11
C GLU A 44 24.77 -7.90 0.61
N LEU A 45 24.89 -9.05 -0.07
CA LEU A 45 25.06 -9.13 -1.52
C LEU A 45 23.94 -8.40 -2.26
N ALA A 46 22.68 -8.67 -1.90
CA ALA A 46 21.53 -8.04 -2.55
C ALA A 46 21.51 -6.52 -2.33
N PHE A 47 21.72 -6.05 -1.09
CA PHE A 47 21.67 -4.63 -0.79
C PHE A 47 22.84 -3.84 -1.39
N ALA A 48 24.04 -4.44 -1.48
CA ALA A 48 25.21 -3.82 -2.10
C ALA A 48 24.95 -3.42 -3.57
N VAL A 49 24.05 -4.13 -4.25
CA VAL A 49 23.68 -3.89 -5.66
C VAL A 49 22.26 -3.33 -5.84
N ASP A 50 21.68 -2.76 -4.78
CA ASP A 50 20.33 -2.18 -4.75
C ASP A 50 19.21 -3.17 -5.12
N ALA A 51 19.42 -4.47 -4.88
CA ALA A 51 18.42 -5.50 -5.04
C ALA A 51 17.68 -5.78 -3.72
N HIS A 52 16.40 -6.15 -3.81
CA HIS A 52 15.63 -6.55 -2.64
C HIS A 52 15.86 -8.05 -2.35
N PRO A 53 16.30 -8.44 -1.14
CA PRO A 53 16.57 -9.83 -0.78
C PRO A 53 15.31 -10.72 -0.64
N GLY A 54 14.11 -10.18 -0.90
CA GLY A 54 12.84 -10.83 -0.62
C GLY A 54 12.37 -10.70 0.83
N ASP A 55 11.27 -11.38 1.15
CA ASP A 55 10.69 -11.43 2.49
C ASP A 55 11.45 -12.43 3.39
N ASP A 56 11.86 -11.96 4.57
CA ASP A 56 12.57 -12.75 5.58
C ASP A 56 11.74 -13.95 6.08
N ARG A 57 10.41 -13.88 6.04
CA ARG A 57 9.53 -14.94 6.58
C ARG A 57 9.56 -16.23 5.77
N ARG A 58 9.65 -16.12 4.43
CA ARG A 58 9.56 -17.28 3.53
C ARG A 58 10.89 -17.69 2.92
N LYS A 59 11.94 -16.84 3.03
CA LYS A 59 13.30 -17.08 2.50
C LYS A 59 13.34 -17.59 1.04
N LEU A 60 12.31 -17.31 0.24
CA LEU A 60 12.15 -17.88 -1.10
C LEU A 60 13.26 -17.41 -2.04
N ARG A 61 13.55 -16.10 -2.06
CA ARG A 61 14.63 -15.55 -2.89
C ARG A 61 16.01 -16.04 -2.46
N LEU A 62 16.26 -16.21 -1.16
CA LEU A 62 17.50 -16.84 -0.66
C LEU A 62 17.63 -18.27 -1.23
N ARG A 63 16.55 -19.07 -1.14
CA ARG A 63 16.55 -20.44 -1.67
C ARG A 63 16.81 -20.49 -3.17
N HIS A 64 16.22 -19.57 -3.94
CA HIS A 64 16.46 -19.49 -5.38
C HIS A 64 17.87 -18.98 -5.72
N ALA A 65 18.45 -18.08 -4.91
CA ALA A 65 19.84 -17.67 -5.04
C ALA A 65 20.80 -18.84 -4.78
N ASN A 66 20.55 -19.62 -3.72
CA ASN A 66 21.30 -20.86 -3.45
C ASN A 66 21.17 -21.88 -4.59
N ARG A 67 19.95 -22.10 -5.12
CA ARG A 67 19.75 -22.94 -6.32
C ARG A 67 20.53 -22.46 -7.53
N TYR A 68 20.51 -21.15 -7.79
CA TYR A 68 21.21 -20.55 -8.91
C TYR A 68 22.72 -20.75 -8.79
N LEU A 69 23.29 -20.45 -7.61
CA LEU A 69 24.71 -20.69 -7.32
C LEU A 69 25.06 -22.18 -7.41
N HIS A 70 24.22 -23.05 -6.86
CA HIS A 70 24.45 -24.49 -6.85
C HIS A 70 24.42 -25.06 -8.26
N GLN A 71 23.43 -24.69 -9.08
CA GLN A 71 23.35 -25.09 -10.48
C GLN A 71 24.56 -24.60 -11.28
N MET A 72 24.96 -23.34 -11.08
CA MET A 72 26.12 -22.75 -11.76
C MET A 72 27.44 -23.43 -11.37
N LEU A 73 27.64 -23.73 -10.09
CA LEU A 73 28.88 -24.36 -9.61
C LEU A 73 28.95 -25.85 -9.98
N THR A 74 27.87 -26.60 -9.82
CA THR A 74 27.91 -28.07 -9.84
C THR A 74 27.30 -28.71 -11.10
N GLY A 75 26.65 -27.91 -11.95
CA GLY A 75 25.88 -28.41 -13.09
C GLY A 75 24.65 -29.25 -12.68
N ALA A 76 24.19 -29.10 -11.42
CA ALA A 76 23.10 -29.91 -10.88
C ALA A 76 21.80 -29.79 -11.67
N ASP A 77 21.17 -30.92 -11.95
CA ASP A 77 19.79 -30.97 -12.42
C ASP A 77 18.84 -30.77 -11.24
N LEU A 78 18.26 -29.58 -11.14
CA LEU A 78 17.29 -29.24 -10.09
C LEU A 78 15.95 -29.99 -10.25
N ALA A 79 15.71 -30.68 -11.37
CA ALA A 79 14.56 -31.56 -11.53
C ALA A 79 14.76 -32.94 -10.88
N ASP A 80 16.00 -33.36 -10.63
CA ASP A 80 16.31 -34.62 -9.96
C ASP A 80 15.95 -34.54 -8.48
N PRO A 81 14.97 -35.32 -7.98
CA PRO A 81 14.54 -35.28 -6.58
C PRO A 81 15.62 -35.68 -5.58
N ARG A 82 16.68 -36.38 -6.02
CA ARG A 82 17.81 -36.80 -5.16
C ARG A 82 18.67 -35.61 -4.73
N HIS A 83 18.53 -34.48 -5.41
CA HIS A 83 19.33 -33.30 -5.16
C HIS A 83 18.79 -32.50 -3.95
N PRO A 84 19.63 -32.04 -3.00
CA PRO A 84 19.17 -31.28 -1.83
C PRO A 84 18.43 -29.98 -2.19
N MET A 85 18.81 -29.36 -3.31
CA MET A 85 18.16 -28.16 -3.85
C MET A 85 17.08 -28.42 -4.92
N ALA A 86 16.62 -29.67 -5.07
CA ALA A 86 15.60 -30.05 -6.06
C ALA A 86 14.32 -29.21 -5.97
N PHE A 87 13.63 -29.05 -7.10
CA PHE A 87 12.31 -28.43 -7.15
C PHE A 87 11.29 -29.26 -6.36
N ARG A 88 10.46 -28.59 -5.56
CA ARG A 88 9.37 -29.26 -4.82
C ARG A 88 8.10 -29.48 -5.66
N GLY A 89 8.08 -28.98 -6.90
CA GLY A 89 6.93 -29.05 -7.79
C GLY A 89 7.00 -28.00 -8.91
N THR A 90 5.96 -27.98 -9.74
CA THR A 90 5.85 -27.09 -10.91
C THR A 90 5.79 -25.60 -10.54
N ASP A 91 5.12 -25.26 -9.44
CA ASP A 91 5.04 -23.88 -8.93
C ASP A 91 6.42 -23.40 -8.45
N ASP A 92 7.15 -24.23 -7.70
CA ASP A 92 8.50 -23.93 -7.20
C ASP A 92 9.50 -23.72 -8.36
N ARG A 93 9.40 -24.55 -9.40
CA ARG A 93 10.14 -24.37 -10.66
C ARG A 93 9.78 -23.04 -11.35
N SER A 94 8.50 -22.70 -11.41
CA SER A 94 8.03 -21.44 -12.01
C SER A 94 8.53 -20.22 -11.23
N GLN A 95 8.56 -20.28 -9.89
CA GLN A 95 9.12 -19.23 -9.05
C GLN A 95 10.64 -19.07 -9.25
N TYR A 96 11.38 -20.18 -9.41
CA TYR A 96 12.80 -20.14 -9.73
C TYR A 96 13.07 -19.46 -11.09
N LEU A 97 12.32 -19.83 -12.13
CA LEU A 97 12.45 -19.20 -13.46
C LEU A 97 12.11 -17.70 -13.41
N ARG A 98 11.10 -17.30 -12.64
CA ARG A 98 10.81 -15.86 -12.40
C ARG A 98 11.94 -15.17 -11.64
N PHE A 99 12.57 -15.84 -10.68
CA PHE A 99 13.72 -15.30 -9.98
C PHE A 99 14.89 -15.04 -10.95
N THR A 100 15.30 -16.02 -11.76
CA THR A 100 16.45 -15.87 -12.68
C THR A 100 16.21 -14.81 -13.75
N THR A 101 15.00 -14.78 -14.32
CA THR A 101 14.60 -13.79 -15.32
C THR A 101 14.42 -12.38 -14.78
N SER A 102 14.18 -12.20 -13.48
CA SER A 102 13.99 -10.89 -12.84
C SER A 102 15.25 -10.32 -12.18
N MET A 103 16.38 -11.03 -12.20
CA MET A 103 17.63 -10.50 -11.66
C MET A 103 18.15 -9.32 -12.50
N THR A 104 18.67 -8.31 -11.82
CA THR A 104 19.42 -7.22 -12.45
C THR A 104 20.84 -7.70 -12.78
N ILE A 105 21.52 -7.05 -13.73
CA ILE A 105 22.92 -7.37 -14.07
C ILE A 105 23.83 -7.27 -12.84
N PRO A 106 23.77 -6.18 -12.03
CA PRO A 106 24.59 -6.09 -10.82
C PRO A 106 24.41 -7.26 -9.85
N LEU A 107 23.17 -7.74 -9.67
CA LEU A 107 22.89 -8.90 -8.82
C LEU A 107 23.47 -10.20 -9.39
N ARG A 108 23.35 -10.40 -10.71
CA ARG A 108 23.92 -11.56 -11.39
C ARG A 108 25.46 -11.56 -11.29
N GLN A 109 26.09 -10.41 -11.50
CA GLN A 109 27.54 -10.22 -11.35
C GLN A 109 27.98 -10.47 -9.91
N ALA A 110 27.25 -9.96 -8.91
CA ALA A 110 27.56 -10.20 -7.50
C ALA A 110 27.48 -11.69 -7.13
N LEU A 111 26.46 -12.41 -7.62
CA LEU A 111 26.35 -13.86 -7.42
C LEU A 111 27.47 -14.63 -8.14
N ARG A 112 27.85 -14.23 -9.36
CA ARG A 112 28.96 -14.84 -10.10
C ARG A 112 30.31 -14.59 -9.43
N GLN A 113 30.53 -13.39 -8.90
CA GLN A 113 31.71 -13.07 -8.11
C GLN A 113 31.75 -13.90 -6.83
N HIS A 114 30.61 -14.02 -6.14
CA HIS A 114 30.52 -14.88 -4.95
C HIS A 114 30.83 -16.35 -5.29
N ALA A 115 30.33 -16.87 -6.42
CA ALA A 115 30.66 -18.21 -6.88
C ALA A 115 32.17 -18.40 -7.17
N THR A 116 32.83 -17.37 -7.70
CA THR A 116 34.29 -17.38 -7.90
C THR A 116 35.01 -17.48 -6.56
N ASN A 117 34.57 -16.71 -5.55
CA ASN A 117 35.14 -16.77 -4.21
C ASN A 117 34.96 -18.14 -3.57
N VAL A 118 33.77 -18.76 -3.72
CA VAL A 118 33.52 -20.12 -3.22
C VAL A 118 34.47 -21.15 -3.84
N LEU A 119 34.76 -21.05 -5.14
CA LEU A 119 35.75 -21.93 -5.77
C LEU A 119 37.16 -21.68 -5.23
N ALA A 120 37.53 -20.42 -5.03
CA ALA A 120 38.83 -20.05 -4.44
C ALA A 120 38.98 -20.54 -2.99
N ASP A 121 37.94 -20.41 -2.17
CA ASP A 121 37.91 -20.89 -0.78
C ASP A 121 38.01 -22.43 -0.70
N LEU A 122 37.54 -23.12 -1.74
CA LEU A 122 37.69 -24.57 -1.91
C LEU A 122 39.01 -24.94 -2.61
N GLU A 123 39.89 -23.99 -2.93
CA GLU A 123 41.14 -24.23 -3.67
C GLU A 123 40.90 -24.91 -5.04
N ILE A 124 39.78 -24.60 -5.70
CA ILE A 124 39.44 -25.09 -7.04
C ILE A 124 39.80 -24.02 -8.07
N ASN A 125 40.94 -24.21 -8.75
CA ASN A 125 41.42 -23.31 -9.81
C ASN A 125 40.75 -23.60 -11.17
N GLU A 126 39.43 -23.42 -11.24
CA GLU A 126 38.64 -23.61 -12.46
C GLU A 126 37.74 -22.38 -12.73
N PRO A 127 37.40 -22.08 -13.99
CA PRO A 127 36.45 -21.02 -14.31
C PRO A 127 35.03 -21.36 -13.83
N VAL A 128 34.27 -20.37 -13.37
CA VAL A 128 32.87 -20.57 -12.92
C VAL A 128 32.00 -21.21 -14.01
N THR A 129 32.14 -20.74 -15.25
CA THR A 129 31.45 -21.29 -16.43
C THR A 129 32.46 -21.56 -17.54
N TRP A 130 32.25 -22.65 -18.29
CA TRP A 130 33.09 -23.01 -19.43
C TRP A 130 32.22 -23.55 -20.56
N SER A 131 32.57 -23.20 -21.79
CA SER A 131 32.01 -23.78 -23.01
C SER A 131 33.15 -24.10 -23.97
N PRO A 132 33.05 -25.18 -24.76
CA PRO A 132 34.04 -25.46 -25.79
C PRO A 132 34.07 -24.34 -26.85
N PRO A 133 35.17 -24.19 -27.62
CA PRO A 133 35.28 -23.16 -28.65
C PRO A 133 34.17 -23.28 -29.70
N ALA A 134 33.57 -22.15 -30.07
CA ALA A 134 32.50 -22.11 -31.08
C ALA A 134 32.98 -22.57 -32.47
N THR A 135 34.28 -22.47 -32.76
CA THR A 135 34.90 -22.91 -34.03
C THR A 135 34.72 -24.40 -34.32
N LEU A 136 34.41 -25.23 -33.32
CA LEU A 136 34.05 -26.63 -33.55
C LEU A 136 32.79 -26.77 -34.43
N ALA A 137 31.90 -25.79 -34.38
CA ALA A 137 30.69 -25.72 -35.19
C ALA A 137 30.94 -25.20 -36.63
N ASP A 138 32.16 -24.79 -36.98
CA ASP A 138 32.46 -24.23 -38.30
C ASP A 138 32.11 -25.22 -39.42
N GLY A 139 31.43 -24.70 -40.44
CA GLY A 139 30.94 -25.47 -41.58
C GLY A 139 29.68 -26.30 -41.31
N LEU A 140 29.09 -26.21 -40.12
CA LEU A 140 27.83 -26.88 -39.79
C LEU A 140 26.67 -25.88 -39.77
N THR A 141 25.50 -26.31 -40.22
CA THR A 141 24.28 -25.49 -40.21
C THR A 141 23.29 -26.10 -39.23
N PHE A 142 23.01 -25.41 -38.14
CA PHE A 142 22.05 -25.88 -37.13
C PHE A 142 20.69 -25.19 -37.27
N PRO A 143 19.58 -25.88 -36.96
CA PRO A 143 18.28 -25.24 -36.85
C PRO A 143 18.25 -24.31 -35.64
N GLY A 144 17.68 -23.12 -35.81
CA GLY A 144 17.61 -22.08 -34.77
C GLY A 144 18.36 -20.81 -35.16
N ILE A 145 18.40 -19.85 -34.24
CA ILE A 145 19.11 -18.58 -34.39
C ILE A 145 20.40 -18.61 -33.56
N ASP A 146 21.46 -17.98 -34.04
CA ASP A 146 22.63 -17.71 -33.20
C ASP A 146 22.21 -16.80 -32.04
N LEU A 147 22.54 -17.19 -30.81
CA LEU A 147 22.23 -16.43 -29.59
C LEU A 147 22.85 -15.03 -29.60
N ASN A 148 23.92 -14.81 -30.38
CA ASN A 148 24.55 -13.50 -30.54
C ASN A 148 23.83 -12.61 -31.57
N GLN A 149 22.93 -13.16 -32.38
CA GLN A 149 22.11 -12.43 -33.35
C GLN A 149 20.73 -12.04 -32.81
N LEU A 150 20.41 -12.41 -31.57
CA LEU A 150 19.15 -12.01 -30.93
C LEU A 150 19.11 -10.49 -30.74
N ASP A 151 18.01 -9.87 -31.17
CA ASP A 151 17.75 -8.45 -30.94
C ASP A 151 17.42 -8.22 -29.46
N ILE A 152 18.46 -7.92 -28.68
CA ILE A 152 18.34 -7.71 -27.23
C ILE A 152 17.49 -6.48 -26.91
N ASP A 153 17.58 -5.43 -27.73
CA ASP A 153 16.83 -4.18 -27.53
C ASP A 153 15.33 -4.41 -27.75
N GLN A 154 14.97 -5.18 -28.77
CA GLN A 154 13.58 -5.57 -29.01
C GLN A 154 13.05 -6.49 -27.89
N ILE A 155 13.87 -7.41 -27.40
CA ILE A 155 13.51 -8.25 -26.24
C ILE A 155 13.32 -7.40 -24.98
N GLU A 156 14.17 -6.40 -24.74
CA GLU A 156 14.04 -5.45 -23.63
C GLU A 156 12.72 -4.69 -23.73
N GLN A 157 12.44 -4.13 -24.91
CA GLN A 157 11.21 -3.40 -25.16
C GLN A 157 9.97 -4.25 -24.87
N LEU A 158 9.90 -5.46 -25.42
CA LEU A 158 8.72 -6.33 -25.26
C LEU A 158 8.56 -6.85 -23.82
N VAL A 159 9.66 -7.20 -23.14
CA VAL A 159 9.62 -7.84 -21.81
C VAL A 159 9.61 -6.82 -20.67
N VAL A 160 10.48 -5.83 -20.73
CA VAL A 160 10.72 -4.86 -19.64
C VAL A 160 9.73 -3.70 -19.72
N HIS A 161 9.55 -3.10 -20.90
CA HIS A 161 8.70 -1.92 -21.07
C HIS A 161 7.23 -2.27 -21.35
N GLU A 162 6.96 -3.25 -22.20
CA GLU A 162 5.58 -3.65 -22.55
C GLU A 162 5.00 -4.77 -21.68
N HIS A 163 5.80 -5.34 -20.79
CA HIS A 163 5.41 -6.40 -19.86
C HIS A 163 4.74 -7.63 -20.53
N ARG A 164 5.16 -7.98 -21.74
CA ARG A 164 4.67 -9.16 -22.47
C ARG A 164 5.13 -10.46 -21.80
N ARG A 165 4.38 -11.55 -21.99
CA ARG A 165 4.79 -12.88 -21.50
C ARG A 165 5.88 -13.42 -22.42
N LEU A 166 6.83 -14.17 -21.86
CA LEU A 166 7.98 -14.69 -22.62
C LEU A 166 7.58 -15.59 -23.80
N VAL A 167 6.46 -16.32 -23.68
CA VAL A 167 5.90 -17.13 -24.78
C VAL A 167 5.48 -16.22 -25.94
N ASP A 168 4.74 -15.14 -25.64
CA ASP A 168 4.27 -14.21 -26.67
C ASP A 168 5.47 -13.52 -27.37
N VAL A 169 6.52 -13.18 -26.62
CA VAL A 169 7.75 -12.60 -27.19
C VAL A 169 8.48 -13.60 -28.09
N ALA A 170 8.57 -14.86 -27.68
CA ALA A 170 9.15 -15.92 -28.47
C ALA A 170 8.39 -16.11 -29.81
N ASP A 171 7.05 -16.09 -29.76
CA ASP A 171 6.20 -16.19 -30.94
C ASP A 171 6.35 -14.97 -31.87
N ILE A 172 6.42 -13.74 -31.32
CA ILE A 172 6.64 -12.51 -32.09
C ILE A 172 7.98 -12.55 -32.84
N LEU A 173 9.02 -13.04 -32.17
CA LEU A 173 10.38 -13.10 -32.73
C LEU A 173 10.65 -14.35 -33.55
N GLY A 174 9.70 -15.30 -33.60
CA GLY A 174 9.88 -16.58 -34.31
C GLY A 174 10.99 -17.45 -33.73
N VAL A 175 11.28 -17.34 -32.43
CA VAL A 175 12.35 -18.08 -31.75
C VAL A 175 11.77 -18.97 -30.63
N HIS A 176 12.50 -20.00 -30.22
CA HIS A 176 12.10 -20.80 -29.06
C HIS A 176 12.24 -20.00 -27.74
N ILE A 177 11.35 -20.22 -26.77
CA ILE A 177 11.32 -19.50 -25.47
C ILE A 177 12.64 -19.50 -24.70
N GLU A 178 13.45 -20.57 -24.84
CA GLU A 178 14.77 -20.65 -24.20
C GLU A 178 15.76 -19.60 -24.73
N HIS A 179 15.66 -19.19 -26.01
CA HIS A 179 16.46 -18.08 -26.55
C HIS A 179 16.13 -16.78 -25.82
N ILE A 180 14.85 -16.53 -25.54
CA ILE A 180 14.42 -15.36 -24.76
C ILE A 180 14.93 -15.44 -23.33
N ARG A 181 14.83 -16.61 -22.67
CA ARG A 181 15.36 -16.80 -21.31
C ARG A 181 16.86 -16.55 -21.25
N PHE A 182 17.61 -17.06 -22.22
CA PHE A 182 19.04 -16.83 -22.34
C PHE A 182 19.37 -15.35 -22.60
N ALA A 183 18.63 -14.67 -23.49
CA ALA A 183 18.79 -13.23 -23.71
C ALA A 183 18.56 -12.42 -22.42
N LEU A 184 17.56 -12.78 -21.60
CA LEU A 184 17.32 -12.14 -20.30
C LEU A 184 18.45 -12.33 -19.29
N GLU A 185 19.34 -13.31 -19.49
CA GLU A 185 20.57 -13.43 -18.70
C GLU A 185 21.64 -12.40 -19.06
N ARG A 186 21.52 -11.78 -20.24
CA ARG A 186 22.46 -10.76 -20.76
C ARG A 186 21.88 -9.34 -20.73
N LEU A 187 20.57 -9.21 -20.57
CA LEU A 187 19.84 -7.94 -20.64
C LEU A 187 20.04 -7.09 -19.37
N ASP A 188 20.31 -5.79 -19.56
CA ASP A 188 20.40 -4.83 -18.45
C ASP A 188 19.01 -4.39 -18.02
N ARG A 189 18.58 -4.81 -16.84
CA ARG A 189 17.31 -4.34 -16.30
C ARG A 189 17.58 -3.06 -15.52
N PRO A 190 16.94 -1.93 -15.86
CA PRO A 190 17.15 -0.68 -15.14
C PRO A 190 16.89 -0.90 -13.65
N GLN A 191 17.81 -0.43 -12.82
CA GLN A 191 17.69 -0.55 -11.37
C GLN A 191 16.39 0.10 -10.91
N ARG A 192 15.65 -0.63 -10.09
CA ARG A 192 14.38 -0.14 -9.57
C ARG A 192 14.66 0.96 -8.55
N SER A 193 14.13 2.17 -8.79
CA SER A 193 14.17 3.22 -7.77
C SER A 193 13.32 2.82 -6.57
N TRP A 194 13.97 2.68 -5.42
CA TRP A 194 13.32 2.32 -4.16
C TRP A 194 12.88 3.56 -3.37
N PRO A 195 11.67 3.56 -2.76
CA PRO A 195 11.30 4.62 -1.84
C PRO A 195 12.21 4.60 -0.62
N LYS A 196 12.42 5.75 0.03
CA LYS A 196 13.37 5.89 1.18
C LYS A 196 13.11 4.89 2.32
N SER A 197 11.88 4.45 2.51
CA SER A 197 11.48 3.47 3.54
C SER A 197 11.70 2.01 3.15
N ALA A 198 12.03 1.72 1.88
CA ALA A 198 12.27 0.37 1.43
C ALA A 198 13.54 -0.22 2.08
N PRO A 199 13.60 -1.55 2.25
CA PRO A 199 14.75 -2.20 2.89
C PRO A 199 16.11 -1.87 2.26
N PRO A 200 16.28 -1.85 0.91
CA PRO A 200 17.57 -1.50 0.30
C PRO A 200 18.02 -0.07 0.64
N SER A 201 17.13 0.91 0.49
CA SER A 201 17.44 2.32 0.79
C SER A 201 17.66 2.58 2.28
N ALA A 202 16.97 1.86 3.15
CA ALA A 202 17.19 1.94 4.60
C ALA A 202 18.55 1.35 4.99
N TRP A 203 18.90 0.18 4.43
CA TRP A 203 20.19 -0.46 4.66
C TRP A 203 21.35 0.40 4.16
N ARG A 204 21.25 0.96 2.95
CA ARG A 204 22.31 1.82 2.38
C ARG A 204 22.60 3.01 3.29
N ARG A 205 21.56 3.75 3.70
CA ARG A 205 21.72 4.88 4.63
C ARG A 205 22.32 4.46 5.96
N GLU A 206 21.90 3.32 6.50
CA GLU A 206 22.47 2.80 7.75
C GLU A 206 23.95 2.43 7.56
N ASN A 207 24.34 1.85 6.41
CA ASN A 207 25.73 1.50 6.09
C ASN A 207 26.62 2.73 5.86
N GLU A 208 26.15 3.70 5.06
CA GLU A 208 26.81 5.01 4.87
C GLU A 208 27.01 5.72 6.22
N THR A 209 25.97 5.71 7.07
CA THR A 209 26.06 6.28 8.43
C THR A 209 27.07 5.48 9.27
N ALA A 210 27.14 4.16 9.13
CA ALA A 210 28.07 3.31 9.87
C ALA A 210 29.54 3.54 9.47
N GLN A 211 29.79 3.94 8.23
CA GLN A 211 31.14 4.30 7.74
C GLN A 211 31.61 5.65 8.28
N ILE A 212 30.68 6.57 8.60
CA ILE A 212 31.00 7.89 9.14
C ILE A 212 31.06 7.85 10.67
N LEU A 213 30.04 7.27 11.31
CA LEU A 213 29.90 7.17 12.76
C LEU A 213 30.63 5.93 13.29
N THR A 214 31.93 5.88 13.03
CA THR A 214 32.81 4.81 13.47
C THR A 214 33.07 4.89 14.98
N ARG A 215 33.69 3.85 15.54
CA ARG A 215 34.09 3.86 16.95
C ARG A 215 35.11 4.96 17.21
N GLU A 216 36.07 5.09 16.31
CA GLU A 216 37.16 6.05 16.33
C GLU A 216 36.63 7.49 16.26
N PHE A 217 35.58 7.73 15.47
CA PHE A 217 34.87 9.01 15.43
C PHE A 217 34.37 9.41 16.82
N PHE A 218 33.64 8.52 17.51
CA PHE A 218 33.11 8.83 18.83
C PHE A 218 34.19 8.89 19.91
N GLU A 219 35.25 8.09 19.81
CA GLU A 219 36.38 8.19 20.75
C GLU A 219 37.06 9.55 20.63
N ARG A 220 37.33 10.02 19.41
CA ARG A 220 37.88 11.36 19.15
C ARG A 220 36.95 12.48 19.61
N GLU A 221 35.71 12.47 19.16
CA GLU A 221 34.80 13.60 19.34
C GLU A 221 34.12 13.63 20.73
N HIS A 222 33.73 12.47 21.25
CA HIS A 222 32.96 12.39 22.50
C HIS A 222 33.85 12.18 23.73
N LEU A 223 34.89 11.33 23.63
CA LEU A 223 35.74 11.00 24.77
C LEU A 223 36.93 11.96 24.90
N HIS A 224 37.61 12.30 23.81
CA HIS A 224 38.77 13.19 23.84
C HIS A 224 38.40 14.68 23.77
N ALA A 225 37.59 15.09 22.79
CA ALA A 225 37.16 16.48 22.65
C ALA A 225 36.02 16.90 23.60
N GLY A 226 35.38 15.92 24.27
CA GLY A 226 34.34 16.18 25.28
C GLY A 226 33.01 16.70 24.72
N HIS A 227 32.79 16.64 23.40
CA HIS A 227 31.56 17.14 22.79
C HIS A 227 30.35 16.31 23.23
N THR A 228 29.27 16.99 23.62
CA THR A 228 28.00 16.33 23.92
C THR A 228 27.34 15.83 22.63
N LEU A 229 26.47 14.82 22.72
CA LEU A 229 25.72 14.36 21.54
C LEU A 229 24.86 15.46 20.90
N THR A 230 24.44 16.46 21.68
CA THR A 230 23.72 17.63 21.16
C THR A 230 24.63 18.50 20.30
N ALA A 231 25.88 18.74 20.74
CA ALA A 231 26.87 19.47 19.96
C ALA A 231 27.26 18.70 18.68
N LEU A 232 27.41 17.38 18.77
CA LEU A 232 27.67 16.54 17.60
C LEU A 232 26.50 16.55 16.61
N ALA A 233 25.26 16.59 17.09
CA ALA A 233 24.09 16.69 16.22
C ALA A 233 24.07 18.00 15.42
N SER A 234 24.45 19.12 16.05
CA SER A 234 24.55 20.41 15.34
C SER A 234 25.68 20.45 14.31
N THR A 235 26.81 19.81 14.59
CA THR A 235 27.99 19.86 13.70
C THR A 235 27.91 18.83 12.58
N THR A 236 27.37 17.64 12.83
CA THR A 236 27.35 16.53 11.85
C THR A 236 26.07 16.45 11.04
N GLY A 237 25.00 17.15 11.45
CA GLY A 237 23.67 17.05 10.83
C GLY A 237 22.92 15.73 11.14
N PHE A 238 23.52 14.78 11.86
CA PHE A 238 22.82 13.58 12.31
C PHE A 238 21.93 13.88 13.52
N SER A 239 20.75 13.24 13.57
CA SER A 239 19.90 13.38 14.76
C SER A 239 20.55 12.75 16.00
N ILE A 240 20.28 13.33 17.18
CA ILE A 240 20.75 12.81 18.47
C ILE A 240 20.38 11.33 18.65
N THR A 241 19.21 10.92 18.14
CA THR A 241 18.77 9.52 18.18
C THR A 241 19.67 8.60 17.36
N VAL A 242 20.11 9.03 16.17
CA VAL A 242 21.05 8.28 15.33
C VAL A 242 22.40 8.18 16.03
N LEU A 243 22.97 9.29 16.48
CA LEU A 243 24.25 9.32 17.19
C LEU A 243 24.24 8.44 18.46
N SER A 244 23.20 8.55 19.29
CA SER A 244 23.03 7.75 20.51
C SER A 244 22.92 6.25 20.21
N ARG A 245 22.16 5.88 19.17
CA ARG A 245 22.00 4.48 18.73
C ARG A 245 23.34 3.91 18.25
N PHE A 246 24.09 4.63 17.44
CA PHE A 246 25.41 4.20 16.93
C PHE A 246 26.46 4.13 18.05
N ALA A 247 26.53 5.12 18.93
CA ALA A 247 27.41 5.10 20.09
C ALA A 247 27.16 3.89 20.99
N ARG A 248 25.88 3.58 21.30
CA ARG A 248 25.51 2.38 22.07
C ARG A 248 25.88 1.08 21.38
N ARG A 249 25.61 0.97 20.07
CA ARG A 249 25.95 -0.23 19.28
C ARG A 249 27.46 -0.50 19.28
N ARG A 250 28.29 0.54 19.41
CA ARG A 250 29.76 0.46 19.49
C ARG A 250 30.31 0.44 20.93
N GLY A 251 29.44 0.30 21.94
CA GLY A 251 29.86 0.15 23.34
C GLY A 251 30.26 1.45 24.05
N ILE A 252 29.93 2.62 23.49
CA ILE A 252 30.34 3.93 24.03
C ILE A 252 29.30 4.44 25.02
N LYS A 253 29.75 4.72 26.25
CA LYS A 253 28.89 5.22 27.34
C LYS A 253 28.50 6.67 27.10
N VAL A 254 27.29 6.88 26.58
CA VAL A 254 26.70 8.22 26.41
C VAL A 254 26.34 8.83 27.77
N ARG A 255 26.97 9.97 28.13
CA ARG A 255 26.57 10.77 29.31
C ARG A 255 25.11 11.23 29.16
N LYS A 256 24.24 10.93 30.14
CA LYS A 256 22.87 11.46 30.19
C LYS A 256 22.93 12.97 30.45
N GLY A 257 22.15 13.76 29.71
CA GLY A 257 22.08 15.22 29.88
C GLY A 257 21.63 15.64 31.28
N LYS A 258 21.95 16.90 31.66
CA LYS A 258 21.60 17.52 32.95
C LYS A 258 20.09 17.43 33.20
N ALA A 259 19.68 17.02 34.41
CA ALA A 259 18.28 16.85 34.76
C ALA A 259 17.50 18.20 34.69
N PRO A 260 16.21 18.19 34.26
CA PRO A 260 15.41 19.40 34.16
C PRO A 260 15.14 20.03 35.55
N SER A 261 14.94 21.35 35.52
CA SER A 261 14.74 22.28 36.64
C SER A 261 13.85 21.72 37.75
N ARG A 262 14.19 22.02 39.00
CA ARG A 262 13.55 21.49 40.20
C ARG A 262 12.21 22.21 40.42
N ILE A 263 11.11 21.66 39.87
CA ILE A 263 9.74 22.06 40.20
C ILE A 263 9.49 21.77 41.69
N ASP A 264 8.90 22.73 42.40
CA ASP A 264 8.53 22.60 43.82
C ASP A 264 7.47 21.48 44.01
N PRO A 265 7.76 20.45 44.82
CA PRO A 265 6.82 19.37 45.09
C PRO A 265 5.52 19.78 45.76
N ALA A 266 5.55 20.76 46.68
CA ALA A 266 4.37 21.17 47.44
C ALA A 266 3.39 21.90 46.52
N TRP A 267 3.89 22.86 45.76
CA TRP A 267 3.13 23.61 44.76
C TRP A 267 2.56 22.68 43.67
N LEU A 268 3.36 21.75 43.13
CA LEU A 268 2.88 20.85 42.07
C LEU A 268 1.76 19.92 42.56
N ARG A 269 1.82 19.49 43.84
CA ARG A 269 0.75 18.69 44.44
C ARG A 269 -0.52 19.51 44.59
N GLU A 270 -0.44 20.73 45.11
CA GLU A 270 -1.59 21.61 45.26
C GLU A 270 -2.26 21.88 43.90
N GLN A 271 -1.48 22.28 42.90
CA GLN A 271 -2.01 22.60 41.57
C GLN A 271 -2.61 21.37 40.86
N TYR A 272 -1.93 20.22 40.92
CA TYR A 272 -2.34 19.02 40.19
C TYR A 272 -3.34 18.14 40.94
N VAL A 273 -3.32 18.07 42.26
CA VAL A 273 -4.22 17.20 43.06
C VAL A 273 -5.40 18.00 43.57
N ASP A 274 -5.15 19.10 44.27
CA ASP A 274 -6.17 19.83 45.02
C ASP A 274 -6.98 20.76 44.12
N GLN A 275 -6.31 21.60 43.32
CA GLN A 275 -6.95 22.55 42.39
C GLN A 275 -7.36 21.91 41.05
N ARG A 276 -7.01 20.65 40.85
CA ARG A 276 -7.33 19.84 39.68
C ARG A 276 -6.95 20.40 38.30
N ARG A 277 -5.91 21.23 38.20
CA ARG A 277 -5.43 21.78 36.93
C ARG A 277 -4.79 20.72 36.03
N SER A 278 -4.85 20.95 34.71
CA SER A 278 -4.30 20.02 33.73
C SER A 278 -2.78 20.17 33.60
N MET A 279 -2.08 19.12 33.12
CA MET A 279 -0.63 19.20 32.88
C MET A 279 -0.26 20.29 31.85
N PRO A 280 -1.05 20.54 30.77
CA PRO A 280 -0.88 21.69 29.89
C PRO A 280 -0.93 23.05 30.60
N ASP A 281 -1.96 23.31 31.40
CA ASP A 281 -2.13 24.63 32.06
C ASP A 281 -0.99 24.90 33.06
N ILE A 282 -0.58 23.85 33.80
CA ILE A 282 0.56 23.94 34.72
C ILE A 282 1.86 24.19 33.94
N ALA A 283 1.99 23.62 32.75
CA ALA A 283 3.18 23.79 31.93
C ALA A 283 3.27 25.21 31.36
N GLU A 284 2.13 25.78 30.93
CA GLU A 284 2.05 27.16 30.46
C GLU A 284 2.47 28.16 31.53
N GLU A 285 1.95 28.02 32.76
CA GLU A 285 2.32 28.91 33.88
C GLU A 285 3.79 28.78 34.30
N LEU A 286 4.34 27.56 34.25
CA LEU A 286 5.75 27.33 34.54
C LEU A 286 6.69 27.67 33.37
N GLY A 287 6.17 28.16 32.24
CA GLY A 287 6.97 28.43 31.04
C GLY A 287 7.69 27.19 30.49
N THR A 288 7.08 26.01 30.64
CA THR A 288 7.67 24.71 30.30
C THR A 288 6.75 23.90 29.39
N ILE A 289 7.17 22.70 29.00
CA ILE A 289 6.35 21.78 28.19
C ILE A 289 5.64 20.75 29.08
N PRO A 290 4.44 20.25 28.69
CA PRO A 290 3.67 19.30 29.50
C PRO A 290 4.43 18.01 29.88
N GLY A 291 5.38 17.61 29.03
CA GLY A 291 6.27 16.47 29.30
C GLY A 291 7.18 16.67 30.53
N VAL A 292 7.61 17.90 30.82
CA VAL A 292 8.43 18.22 32.00
C VAL A 292 7.61 18.09 33.28
N VAL A 293 6.36 18.58 33.28
CA VAL A 293 5.42 18.43 34.40
C VAL A 293 5.10 16.95 34.66
N ARG A 294 4.81 16.18 33.62
CA ARG A 294 4.59 14.71 33.72
C ARG A 294 5.78 13.99 34.36
N ASN A 295 7.00 14.34 33.94
CA ASN A 295 8.21 13.75 34.50
C ASN A 295 8.44 14.17 35.96
N ALA A 296 8.07 15.40 36.32
CA ALA A 296 8.13 15.87 37.71
C ALA A 296 7.13 15.13 38.61
N LEU A 297 5.87 14.94 38.16
CA LEU A 297 4.88 14.14 38.88
C LEU A 297 5.38 12.70 39.14
N ARG A 298 5.94 12.06 38.11
CA ARG A 298 6.54 10.72 38.23
C ARG A 298 7.73 10.70 39.20
N ARG A 299 8.62 11.69 39.12
CA ARG A 299 9.81 11.79 39.99
C ARG A 299 9.43 11.97 41.46
N LEU A 300 8.33 12.67 41.72
CA LEU A 300 7.86 13.03 43.07
C LEU A 300 6.83 12.06 43.63
N ASN A 301 6.57 10.93 42.95
CA ASN A 301 5.56 9.94 43.33
C ASN A 301 4.16 10.55 43.57
N ILE A 302 3.83 11.62 42.85
CA ILE A 302 2.47 12.17 42.86
C ILE A 302 1.65 11.29 41.90
N PRO A 303 0.57 10.62 42.35
CA PRO A 303 -0.19 9.71 41.52
C PRO A 303 -0.70 10.43 40.27
N SER A 304 -0.30 9.95 39.10
CA SER A 304 -0.91 10.40 37.85
C SER A 304 -2.37 10.00 37.88
N ARG A 305 -3.26 10.95 37.59
CA ARG A 305 -4.68 10.66 37.40
C ARG A 305 -4.84 9.62 36.29
N ALA A 306 -5.85 8.75 36.43
CA ALA A 306 -6.16 7.75 35.42
C ALA A 306 -6.36 8.43 34.05
N PRO A 307 -5.79 7.91 32.95
CA PRO A 307 -6.04 8.46 31.62
C PRO A 307 -7.53 8.32 31.27
N GLY A 308 -8.24 9.41 30.95
CA GLY A 308 -9.64 9.31 30.52
C GLY A 308 -10.52 10.54 30.79
N SER A 309 -11.78 10.45 30.34
CA SER A 309 -12.82 11.48 30.23
C SER A 309 -13.10 12.32 31.48
N ALA A 310 -12.75 11.84 32.69
CA ALA A 310 -12.96 12.56 33.95
C ALA A 310 -12.10 13.83 34.13
N SER A 311 -11.12 14.06 33.26
CA SER A 311 -10.21 15.22 33.31
C SER A 311 -10.67 16.43 32.47
N TRP A 312 -11.76 16.30 31.71
CA TRP A 312 -12.25 17.34 30.81
C TRP A 312 -13.42 18.10 31.46
N ARG A 313 -13.36 19.43 31.47
CA ARG A 313 -14.44 20.30 32.02
C ARG A 313 -15.81 19.93 31.45
N GLU A 314 -15.87 19.62 30.15
CA GLU A 314 -17.07 19.22 29.40
C GLU A 314 -17.81 18.00 29.96
N VAL A 315 -17.08 17.04 30.55
CA VAL A 315 -17.63 15.75 31.01
C VAL A 315 -18.30 15.87 32.39
N ASN A 316 -18.01 16.96 33.12
CA ASN A 316 -18.58 17.24 34.45
C ASN A 316 -19.77 18.21 34.43
N LEU A 317 -20.22 18.63 33.24
CA LEU A 317 -21.39 19.51 33.10
C LEU A 317 -22.68 18.70 33.09
N THR A 318 -23.65 19.11 33.91
CA THR A 318 -25.02 18.60 33.92
C THR A 318 -25.98 19.65 33.38
N TYR A 319 -26.98 19.20 32.62
CA TYR A 319 -27.91 20.05 31.89
C TYR A 319 -29.36 19.66 32.20
N HIS A 320 -29.77 19.82 33.45
CA HIS A 320 -31.08 19.35 33.95
C HIS A 320 -32.30 19.91 33.20
N GLU A 321 -32.15 21.05 32.53
CA GLU A 321 -33.19 21.70 31.74
C GLU A 321 -33.34 21.13 30.32
N LEU A 322 -32.43 20.26 29.88
CA LEU A 322 -32.45 19.71 28.53
C LEU A 322 -33.22 18.38 28.45
N PRO A 323 -33.78 18.04 27.27
CA PRO A 323 -34.42 16.75 27.04
C PRO A 323 -33.52 15.57 27.42
N THR A 324 -34.13 14.49 27.93
CA THR A 324 -33.42 13.30 28.43
C THR A 324 -32.54 12.65 27.35
N SER A 325 -32.98 12.67 26.09
CA SER A 325 -32.21 12.23 24.92
C SER A 325 -30.90 13.01 24.77
N ILE A 326 -30.94 14.34 24.86
CA ILE A 326 -29.76 15.20 24.77
C ILE A 326 -28.82 14.94 25.95
N ARG A 327 -29.35 14.86 27.18
CA ARG A 327 -28.55 14.58 28.38
C ARG A 327 -27.82 13.25 28.28
N GLN A 328 -28.49 12.17 27.87
CA GLN A 328 -27.88 10.85 27.67
C GLN A 328 -26.73 10.87 26.65
N ALA A 329 -26.81 11.74 25.65
CA ALA A 329 -25.76 11.86 24.63
C ALA A 329 -24.56 12.73 25.06
N VAL A 330 -24.73 13.66 26.01
CA VAL A 330 -23.71 14.68 26.33
C VAL A 330 -23.13 14.55 27.74
N GLU A 331 -23.93 14.22 28.74
CA GLU A 331 -23.49 14.13 30.13
C GLU A 331 -22.58 12.91 30.32
N GLY A 332 -21.42 13.09 30.95
CA GLY A 332 -20.48 11.99 31.20
C GLY A 332 -19.78 11.43 29.94
N THR A 333 -19.98 12.01 28.75
CA THR A 333 -19.33 11.58 27.51
C THR A 333 -18.43 12.65 26.90
N TYR A 334 -17.29 12.24 26.34
CA TYR A 334 -16.39 13.16 25.63
C TYR A 334 -16.89 13.38 24.20
N GLY A 335 -17.02 14.64 23.78
CA GLY A 335 -17.45 15.00 22.42
C GLY A 335 -18.91 14.64 22.09
N GLY A 336 -19.79 14.52 23.09
CA GLY A 336 -21.23 14.27 22.90
C GLY A 336 -21.90 15.30 21.99
N TRP A 337 -21.69 16.59 22.27
CA TRP A 337 -22.19 17.70 21.44
C TRP A 337 -21.73 17.63 19.98
N LYS A 338 -20.46 17.25 19.76
CA LYS A 338 -19.89 17.09 18.41
C LYS A 338 -20.55 15.95 17.65
N ARG A 339 -20.87 14.84 18.34
CA ARG A 339 -21.59 13.70 17.75
C ARG A 339 -23.04 14.05 17.42
N LEU A 340 -23.72 14.77 18.30
CA LEU A 340 -25.07 15.30 18.04
C LEU A 340 -25.09 16.23 16.82
N ARG A 341 -24.15 17.18 16.74
CA ARG A 341 -24.04 18.09 15.59
C ARG A 341 -23.76 17.35 14.28
N ARG A 342 -22.88 16.34 14.31
CA ARG A 342 -22.58 15.50 13.14
C ARG A 342 -23.77 14.63 12.73
N PHE A 343 -24.55 14.13 13.68
CA PHE A 343 -25.80 13.43 13.39
C PHE A 343 -26.81 14.36 12.69
N GLN A 344 -27.02 15.56 13.23
CA GLN A 344 -27.91 16.57 12.65
C GLN A 344 -27.55 16.88 11.18
N ILE A 345 -26.25 17.08 10.90
CA ILE A 345 -25.76 17.34 9.54
C ILE A 345 -25.86 16.09 8.67
N ALA A 346 -25.47 14.91 9.18
CA ALA A 346 -25.49 13.68 8.41
C ALA A 346 -26.90 13.34 7.89
N MET A 347 -27.95 13.62 8.67
CA MET A 347 -29.34 13.38 8.27
C MET A 347 -29.83 14.32 7.15
N GLN A 348 -29.08 15.37 6.79
CA GLN A 348 -29.34 16.18 5.60
C GLN A 348 -28.84 15.52 4.31
N PHE A 349 -27.93 14.55 4.40
CA PHE A 349 -27.38 13.83 3.25
C PHE A 349 -28.11 12.50 3.04
N PRO A 350 -28.21 12.02 1.79
CA PRO A 350 -28.82 10.71 1.52
C PRO A 350 -27.99 9.54 2.08
N MET A 351 -26.69 9.72 2.31
CA MET A 351 -25.79 8.66 2.79
C MET A 351 -24.69 9.23 3.67
N LEU A 352 -24.22 8.47 4.67
CA LEU A 352 -23.04 8.83 5.46
C LEU A 352 -21.79 9.06 4.59
N LYS A 353 -21.68 8.34 3.46
CA LYS A 353 -20.57 8.49 2.52
C LYS A 353 -20.50 9.89 1.89
N SER A 354 -21.65 10.54 1.65
CA SER A 354 -21.69 11.91 1.13
C SER A 354 -21.61 12.96 2.24
N ALA A 355 -22.08 12.67 3.46
CA ALA A 355 -21.92 13.56 4.61
C ALA A 355 -20.46 13.67 5.09
N ALA A 356 -19.69 12.59 5.03
CA ALA A 356 -18.35 12.51 5.61
C ALA A 356 -17.33 13.52 5.01
N PRO A 357 -17.25 13.70 3.67
CA PRO A 357 -16.42 14.75 3.06
C PRO A 357 -16.80 16.16 3.53
N TYR A 358 -18.09 16.47 3.63
CA TYR A 358 -18.59 17.77 4.12
C TYR A 358 -18.14 18.02 5.57
N LEU A 359 -18.15 16.97 6.40
CA LEU A 359 -17.72 17.02 7.80
C LEU A 359 -16.20 16.91 7.99
N GLY A 360 -15.41 16.81 6.91
CA GLY A 360 -13.95 16.68 6.97
C GLY A 360 -13.45 15.39 7.64
N ILE A 361 -14.25 14.32 7.65
CA ILE A 361 -13.92 13.06 8.33
C ILE A 361 -14.07 11.86 7.40
N SER A 362 -13.48 10.72 7.78
CA SER A 362 -13.67 9.48 7.01
C SER A 362 -15.07 8.89 7.25
N PRO A 363 -15.69 8.24 6.25
CA PRO A 363 -17.00 7.60 6.41
C PRO A 363 -17.04 6.56 7.55
N SER A 364 -15.97 5.79 7.74
CA SER A 364 -15.86 4.82 8.82
C SER A 364 -15.79 5.49 10.19
N ALA A 365 -15.07 6.61 10.32
CA ALA A 365 -15.03 7.36 11.58
C ALA A 365 -16.40 7.97 11.91
N LEU A 366 -17.13 8.50 10.90
CA LEU A 366 -18.50 8.99 11.10
C LEU A 366 -19.44 7.86 11.54
N ALA A 367 -19.39 6.70 10.89
CA ALA A 367 -20.21 5.55 11.25
C ALA A 367 -19.98 5.10 12.70
N ASN A 368 -18.72 4.98 13.12
CA ASN A 368 -18.37 4.60 14.50
C ASN A 368 -18.86 5.65 15.53
N GLN A 369 -18.81 6.94 15.18
CA GLN A 369 -19.30 8.00 16.07
C GLN A 369 -20.82 7.96 16.25
N LEU A 370 -21.57 7.68 15.18
CA LEU A 370 -23.02 7.55 15.25
C LEU A 370 -23.45 6.25 15.94
N GLU A 371 -22.73 5.15 15.74
CA GLU A 371 -22.96 3.90 16.48
C GLU A 371 -22.73 4.09 17.99
N ARG A 372 -21.69 4.84 18.37
CA ARG A 372 -21.51 5.19 19.77
C ARG A 372 -22.65 6.05 20.31
N LEU A 373 -23.17 6.98 19.50
CA LEU A 373 -24.33 7.81 19.88
C LEU A 373 -25.60 6.96 20.05
N GLU A 374 -25.82 5.97 19.19
CA GLU A 374 -26.93 5.00 19.32
C GLU A 374 -26.81 4.14 20.59
N LEU A 375 -25.59 3.74 20.96
CA LEU A 375 -25.35 3.03 22.23
C LEU A 375 -25.68 3.89 23.44
N ASP A 376 -25.25 5.16 23.43
CA ASP A 376 -25.52 6.10 24.53
C ASP A 376 -27.04 6.39 24.67
N LEU A 377 -27.80 6.34 23.57
CA LEU A 377 -29.25 6.59 23.51
C LEU A 377 -30.11 5.32 23.58
N GLY A 378 -29.49 4.14 23.62
CA GLY A 378 -30.19 2.86 23.76
C GLY A 378 -30.97 2.38 22.53
N GLY A 379 -30.67 2.87 21.32
CA GLY A 379 -31.38 2.43 20.12
C GLY A 379 -30.87 3.01 18.79
N PRO A 380 -31.26 2.41 17.65
CA PRO A 380 -30.85 2.87 16.34
C PRO A 380 -31.49 4.22 15.99
N LEU A 381 -30.69 5.17 15.52
CA LEU A 381 -31.14 6.54 15.19
C LEU A 381 -31.53 6.69 13.71
N PHE A 382 -31.01 5.83 12.85
CA PHE A 382 -31.31 5.87 11.42
C PHE A 382 -31.30 4.47 10.83
N THR A 383 -32.07 4.30 9.76
CA THR A 383 -32.17 3.03 9.04
C THR A 383 -30.94 2.80 8.18
N ARG A 384 -30.13 1.83 8.57
CA ARG A 384 -29.01 1.31 7.78
C ARG A 384 -29.56 0.36 6.71
N GLN A 385 -30.25 0.88 5.70
CA GLN A 385 -30.71 0.00 4.63
C GLN A 385 -29.48 -0.59 3.91
N ALA A 386 -29.42 -1.92 3.82
CA ALA A 386 -28.35 -2.64 3.14
C ALA A 386 -28.51 -2.45 1.61
N GLY A 387 -28.10 -1.30 1.10
CA GLY A 387 -28.29 -0.99 -0.31
C GLY A 387 -28.24 0.50 -0.60
N ALA A 388 -28.54 0.81 -1.85
CA ALA A 388 -28.43 2.13 -2.45
C ALA A 388 -29.43 3.18 -1.96
N LEU A 389 -30.43 2.79 -1.16
CA LEU A 389 -31.51 3.68 -0.73
C LEU A 389 -31.03 4.74 0.27
N PRO A 390 -31.64 5.94 0.27
CA PRO A 390 -31.24 7.01 1.17
C PRO A 390 -31.53 6.64 2.63
N GLN A 391 -30.61 7.00 3.51
CA GLN A 391 -30.78 6.85 4.96
C GLN A 391 -31.96 7.72 5.43
N LYS A 392 -32.79 7.15 6.32
CA LYS A 392 -33.91 7.86 6.96
C LYS A 392 -33.80 7.74 8.48
N PRO A 393 -34.11 8.81 9.24
CA PRO A 393 -34.15 8.73 10.69
C PRO A 393 -35.19 7.70 11.13
N THR A 394 -34.90 6.96 12.20
CA THR A 394 -35.90 6.15 12.91
C THR A 394 -36.82 7.07 13.72
N PRO A 395 -37.91 6.58 14.34
CA PRO A 395 -38.70 7.39 15.27
C PRO A 395 -37.85 8.01 16.39
N LEU A 396 -36.88 7.26 16.92
CA LEU A 396 -35.93 7.76 17.92
C LEU A 396 -35.02 8.87 17.35
N GLY A 397 -34.47 8.67 16.15
CA GLY A 397 -33.66 9.69 15.49
C GLY A 397 -34.45 10.94 15.12
N GLN A 398 -35.71 10.79 14.73
CA GLN A 398 -36.59 11.92 14.41
C GLN A 398 -36.91 12.73 15.67
N ALA A 399 -37.20 12.06 16.80
CA ALA A 399 -37.37 12.73 18.08
C ALA A 399 -36.10 13.50 18.49
N LEU A 400 -34.93 12.88 18.35
CA LEU A 400 -33.65 13.54 18.64
C LEU A 400 -33.41 14.77 17.75
N LEU A 401 -33.74 14.71 16.45
CA LEU A 401 -33.63 15.85 15.55
C LEU A 401 -34.58 17.00 15.95
N THR A 402 -35.78 16.67 16.43
CA THR A 402 -36.73 17.65 16.96
C THR A 402 -36.18 18.30 18.23
N ASP A 403 -35.63 17.51 19.16
CA ASP A 403 -35.00 18.04 20.38
C ASP A 403 -33.84 18.98 20.04
N LEU A 404 -32.98 18.58 19.09
CA LEU A 404 -31.84 19.37 18.61
C LEU A 404 -32.26 20.67 17.90
N ALA A 405 -33.47 20.74 17.35
CA ALA A 405 -33.99 21.94 16.70
C ALA A 405 -34.53 22.97 17.70
N THR A 406 -34.65 22.62 18.98
CA THR A 406 -35.09 23.54 20.04
C THR A 406 -34.04 24.64 20.26
N ALA A 407 -34.49 25.89 20.42
CA ALA A 407 -33.62 27.05 20.57
C ALA A 407 -32.65 26.92 21.75
N GLN A 408 -33.12 26.40 22.89
CA GLN A 408 -32.30 26.18 24.09
C GLN A 408 -31.18 25.16 23.85
N VAL A 409 -31.51 24.00 23.25
CA VAL A 409 -30.53 22.95 22.92
C VAL A 409 -29.51 23.46 21.90
N THR A 410 -29.97 24.22 20.91
CA THR A 410 -29.09 24.82 19.89
C THR A 410 -28.11 25.81 20.51
N ALA A 411 -28.57 26.68 21.41
CA ALA A 411 -27.70 27.62 22.12
C ALA A 411 -26.66 26.90 22.99
N CYS A 412 -27.06 25.87 23.74
CA CYS A 412 -26.13 25.06 24.53
C CYS A 412 -25.11 24.32 23.65
N MET A 413 -25.55 23.75 22.53
CA MET A 413 -24.67 23.04 21.59
C MET A 413 -23.63 23.98 20.97
N LEU A 414 -24.04 25.18 20.55
CA LEU A 414 -23.12 26.17 19.97
C LEU A 414 -22.15 26.73 21.01
N ALA A 415 -22.58 26.92 22.25
CA ALA A 415 -21.70 27.34 23.34
C ALA A 415 -20.66 26.27 23.73
N ALA A 416 -20.99 24.98 23.55
CA ALA A 416 -20.12 23.85 23.89
C ALA A 416 -19.16 23.44 22.76
N LEU A 417 -19.32 23.96 21.54
CA LEU A 417 -18.45 23.68 20.40
C LEU A 417 -17.63 24.92 20.06
N ASP A 418 -16.30 24.81 20.09
CA ASP A 418 -15.42 25.88 19.57
C ASP A 418 -15.74 26.19 18.09
N THR A 419 -15.47 27.42 17.66
CA THR A 419 -15.73 27.87 16.27
C THR A 419 -15.02 27.00 15.21
N SER A 420 -13.90 26.37 15.56
CA SER A 420 -13.18 25.43 14.70
C SER A 420 -13.82 24.03 14.60
N ASP A 421 -14.70 23.68 15.54
CA ASP A 421 -15.22 22.33 15.74
C ASP A 421 -16.72 22.20 15.43
N CYS A 422 -17.41 23.31 15.18
CA CYS A 422 -18.81 23.36 14.79
C CYS A 422 -18.98 23.55 13.27
N PRO A 423 -19.12 22.46 12.48
CA PRO A 423 -19.48 22.59 11.07
C PRO A 423 -20.84 23.28 10.92
N SER A 424 -20.94 24.19 9.94
CA SER A 424 -22.19 24.87 9.59
C SER A 424 -23.21 23.88 9.03
N MET A 425 -24.49 24.27 9.00
CA MET A 425 -25.48 23.48 8.27
C MET A 425 -25.19 23.58 6.76
N PRO A 426 -25.37 22.51 5.99
CA PRO A 426 -25.17 22.54 4.55
C PRO A 426 -26.24 23.43 3.89
N ASP A 427 -25.81 24.29 2.99
CA ASP A 427 -26.69 25.15 2.21
C ASP A 427 -27.47 24.34 1.15
N PRO A 428 -28.58 24.88 0.61
CA PRO A 428 -29.40 24.19 -0.38
C PRO A 428 -28.64 23.78 -1.66
N GLU A 429 -27.64 24.54 -2.10
CA GLU A 429 -26.86 24.20 -3.30
C GLU A 429 -25.92 23.02 -3.03
N THR A 430 -25.24 23.02 -1.89
CA THR A 430 -24.43 21.88 -1.43
C THR A 430 -25.28 20.62 -1.32
N LEU A 431 -26.48 20.72 -0.75
CA LEU A 431 -27.40 19.58 -0.67
C LEU A 431 -27.91 19.12 -2.05
N ALA A 432 -28.16 20.04 -2.98
CA ALA A 432 -28.58 19.71 -4.35
C ALA A 432 -27.52 18.89 -5.09
N ARG A 433 -26.23 19.24 -4.96
CA ARG A 433 -25.11 18.48 -5.54
C ARG A 433 -25.04 17.04 -5.03
N HIS A 434 -25.44 16.83 -3.78
CA HIS A 434 -25.46 15.51 -3.13
C HIS A 434 -26.80 14.78 -3.26
N ARG A 435 -27.83 15.41 -3.85
CA ARG A 435 -29.14 14.83 -4.18
C ARG A 435 -29.47 15.04 -5.67
N PRO A 436 -28.64 14.54 -6.61
CA PRO A 436 -28.71 14.88 -8.04
C PRO A 436 -29.96 14.37 -8.79
N PHE A 437 -30.81 13.57 -8.12
CA PHE A 437 -32.01 12.96 -8.71
C PHE A 437 -33.29 13.37 -7.98
N ARG A 438 -33.27 14.44 -7.15
CA ARG A 438 -34.43 14.86 -6.34
C ARG A 438 -35.67 15.20 -7.19
N ASP A 439 -35.46 15.62 -8.43
CA ASP A 439 -36.47 15.98 -9.43
C ASP A 439 -36.92 14.79 -10.30
N LEU A 440 -36.39 13.59 -10.08
CA LEU A 440 -36.67 12.38 -10.86
C LEU A 440 -37.41 11.36 -9.98
N ALA A 441 -38.36 10.62 -10.54
CA ALA A 441 -39.11 9.58 -9.83
C ALA A 441 -38.30 8.28 -9.66
N VAL A 442 -37.06 8.41 -9.19
CA VAL A 442 -36.12 7.32 -8.96
C VAL A 442 -35.38 7.48 -7.64
N GLU A 443 -35.03 6.36 -7.03
CA GLU A 443 -34.21 6.39 -5.83
C GLU A 443 -32.72 6.55 -6.21
N PRO A 444 -31.93 7.33 -5.45
CA PRO A 444 -30.51 7.50 -5.73
C PRO A 444 -29.74 6.18 -5.63
N LEU A 445 -28.77 5.95 -6.53
CA LEU A 445 -27.92 4.75 -6.49
C LEU A 445 -26.48 5.08 -6.05
N SER A 446 -25.97 4.36 -5.04
CA SER A 446 -24.55 4.42 -4.65
C SER A 446 -23.71 3.51 -5.55
N ILE A 447 -23.11 4.08 -6.59
CA ILE A 447 -22.36 3.34 -7.60
C ILE A 447 -20.85 3.49 -7.31
N GLY A 448 -20.17 2.36 -7.10
CA GLY A 448 -18.69 2.36 -6.96
C GLY A 448 -18.01 2.48 -8.33
N GLN A 449 -16.72 2.84 -8.37
CA GLN A 449 -15.98 3.12 -9.63
C GLN A 449 -16.11 2.02 -10.69
N ALA A 450 -15.93 0.75 -10.31
CA ALA A 450 -16.06 -0.38 -11.23
C ALA A 450 -17.48 -0.55 -11.81
N ARG A 451 -18.50 -0.02 -11.13
CA ARG A 451 -19.89 -0.04 -11.58
C ARG A 451 -20.27 1.21 -12.37
N HIS A 452 -19.51 2.31 -12.28
CA HIS A 452 -19.67 3.48 -13.14
C HIS A 452 -19.32 3.15 -14.60
N ASN A 453 -18.21 2.45 -14.84
CA ASN A 453 -17.84 2.03 -16.20
C ASN A 453 -18.89 1.08 -16.80
N LEU A 454 -19.46 0.22 -15.97
CA LEU A 454 -20.55 -0.67 -16.37
C LEU A 454 -21.84 0.11 -16.68
N LEU A 455 -22.20 1.08 -15.84
CA LEU A 455 -23.33 1.97 -16.09
C LEU A 455 -23.14 2.76 -17.39
N ALA A 456 -21.95 3.33 -17.62
CA ALA A 456 -21.62 4.06 -18.84
C ALA A 456 -21.79 3.19 -20.10
N ALA A 457 -21.41 1.91 -20.03
CA ALA A 457 -21.64 0.97 -21.13
C ALA A 457 -23.10 0.59 -21.35
N ILE A 458 -23.95 0.66 -20.31
CA ILE A 458 -25.39 0.40 -20.40
C ILE A 458 -26.14 1.65 -20.91
N VAL A 459 -25.67 2.85 -20.60
CA VAL A 459 -26.31 4.11 -21.03
C VAL A 459 -26.21 4.35 -22.54
N ILE A 460 -25.31 3.66 -23.24
CA ILE A 460 -25.19 3.72 -24.71
C ILE A 460 -26.42 3.12 -25.42
N TYR A 461 -27.19 2.27 -24.74
CA TYR A 461 -28.42 1.74 -25.30
C TYR A 461 -29.50 2.81 -25.35
N ASP A 462 -30.22 2.86 -26.47
CA ASP A 462 -31.37 3.74 -26.63
C ASP A 462 -32.42 3.46 -25.53
N PRO A 463 -32.95 4.48 -24.83
CA PRO A 463 -33.89 4.30 -23.72
C PRO A 463 -35.17 3.55 -24.09
N ALA A 464 -35.59 3.57 -25.36
CA ALA A 464 -36.74 2.81 -25.84
C ALA A 464 -36.41 1.33 -26.14
N SER A 465 -35.13 0.99 -26.28
CA SER A 465 -34.65 -0.33 -26.63
C SER A 465 -34.50 -1.24 -25.42
N GLU A 466 -34.78 -2.53 -25.60
CA GLU A 466 -34.59 -3.54 -24.57
C GLU A 466 -33.23 -4.20 -24.70
N PHE A 467 -32.60 -4.51 -23.57
CA PHE A 467 -31.30 -5.17 -23.50
C PHE A 467 -31.31 -6.32 -22.48
N PHE A 468 -30.37 -7.25 -22.59
CA PHE A 468 -30.27 -8.41 -21.69
C PHE A 468 -28.85 -8.59 -21.13
N PRO A 469 -28.69 -9.22 -19.94
CA PRO A 469 -27.41 -9.23 -19.22
C PRO A 469 -26.21 -9.77 -19.99
N LEU A 470 -26.41 -10.83 -20.80
CA LEU A 470 -25.35 -11.44 -21.60
C LEU A 470 -24.77 -10.50 -22.65
N GLU A 471 -25.59 -9.58 -23.18
CA GLU A 471 -25.12 -8.58 -24.16
C GLU A 471 -24.16 -7.59 -23.51
N ILE A 472 -24.51 -7.13 -22.30
CA ILE A 472 -23.68 -6.24 -21.48
C ILE A 472 -22.37 -6.93 -21.07
N ILE A 473 -22.44 -8.19 -20.64
CA ILE A 473 -21.26 -8.98 -20.23
C ILE A 473 -20.27 -9.11 -21.39
N ARG A 474 -20.75 -9.40 -22.61
CA ARG A 474 -19.92 -9.52 -23.81
C ARG A 474 -19.25 -8.20 -24.19
N LYS A 475 -20.00 -7.09 -24.14
CA LYS A 475 -19.47 -5.77 -24.52
C LYS A 475 -18.49 -5.19 -23.50
N THR A 476 -18.65 -5.49 -22.21
CA THR A 476 -17.86 -4.85 -21.14
C THR A 476 -16.72 -5.72 -20.58
N ALA A 477 -16.61 -6.98 -21.02
CA ALA A 477 -15.76 -8.00 -20.38
C ALA A 477 -15.97 -8.10 -18.85
N GLY A 478 -17.14 -7.69 -18.36
CA GLY A 478 -17.46 -7.60 -16.94
C GLY A 478 -17.81 -8.95 -16.32
N LYS A 479 -17.51 -9.13 -15.03
CA LYS A 479 -17.94 -10.34 -14.29
C LYS A 479 -19.48 -10.43 -14.26
N SER A 480 -20.04 -11.58 -14.66
CA SER A 480 -21.48 -11.85 -14.68
C SER A 480 -22.21 -11.47 -13.38
N THR A 481 -21.61 -11.82 -12.23
CA THR A 481 -22.15 -11.49 -10.89
C THR A 481 -22.30 -9.98 -10.65
N THR A 482 -21.44 -9.16 -11.24
CA THR A 482 -21.46 -7.70 -11.09
C THR A 482 -22.59 -7.09 -11.92
N VAL A 483 -22.82 -7.60 -13.14
CA VAL A 483 -23.88 -7.15 -14.04
C VAL A 483 -25.25 -7.45 -13.45
N HIS A 484 -25.49 -8.69 -13.02
CA HIS A 484 -26.76 -9.08 -12.40
C HIS A 484 -27.06 -8.27 -11.13
N ARG A 485 -26.04 -8.00 -10.30
CA ARG A 485 -26.21 -7.19 -9.08
C ARG A 485 -26.55 -5.74 -9.39
N LEU A 486 -25.91 -5.14 -10.39
CA LEU A 486 -26.22 -3.77 -10.80
C LEU A 486 -27.65 -3.67 -11.36
N LEU A 487 -28.07 -4.59 -12.22
CA LEU A 487 -29.42 -4.58 -12.78
C LEU A 487 -30.50 -4.78 -11.70
N ALA A 488 -30.26 -5.67 -10.73
CA ALA A 488 -31.16 -5.83 -9.58
C ALA A 488 -31.28 -4.53 -8.76
N GLN A 489 -30.17 -3.81 -8.56
CA GLN A 489 -30.17 -2.51 -7.87
C GLN A 489 -30.93 -1.45 -8.67
N MET A 490 -30.71 -1.37 -9.98
CA MET A 490 -31.41 -0.45 -10.87
C MET A 490 -32.91 -0.72 -10.89
N THR A 491 -33.33 -2.00 -10.88
CA THR A 491 -34.76 -2.34 -10.76
C THR A 491 -35.34 -1.89 -9.43
N ALA A 492 -34.65 -2.15 -8.31
CA ALA A 492 -35.12 -1.75 -6.97
C ALA A 492 -35.23 -0.22 -6.81
N ALA A 493 -34.38 0.54 -7.52
CA ALA A 493 -34.38 2.00 -7.50
C ALA A 493 -35.30 2.65 -8.55
N ASN A 494 -36.07 1.86 -9.30
CA ASN A 494 -36.93 2.30 -10.40
C ASN A 494 -36.18 2.92 -11.61
N TRP A 495 -34.90 2.60 -11.79
CA TRP A 495 -34.12 3.06 -12.94
C TRP A 495 -34.40 2.25 -14.21
N VAL A 496 -34.73 0.96 -14.06
CA VAL A 496 -35.07 0.06 -15.16
C VAL A 496 -36.26 -0.81 -14.79
N THR A 497 -37.09 -1.13 -15.78
CA THR A 497 -38.09 -2.19 -15.67
C THR A 497 -37.52 -3.50 -16.18
N ARG A 498 -38.07 -4.63 -15.71
CA ARG A 498 -37.69 -5.98 -16.14
C ARG A 498 -38.89 -6.71 -16.73
N ARG A 499 -38.71 -7.43 -17.84
CA ARG A 499 -39.68 -8.38 -18.38
C ARG A 499 -39.03 -9.70 -18.74
N MET A 500 -39.82 -10.77 -18.75
CA MET A 500 -39.36 -12.08 -19.20
C MET A 500 -39.55 -12.24 -20.71
N GLU A 501 -38.63 -12.96 -21.36
CA GLU A 501 -38.79 -13.40 -22.74
C GLU A 501 -40.09 -14.21 -22.89
N THR A 502 -40.90 -13.84 -23.88
CA THR A 502 -42.15 -14.54 -24.20
C THR A 502 -41.87 -15.90 -24.84
N ASP A 503 -42.83 -16.82 -24.79
CA ASP A 503 -42.68 -18.14 -25.41
C ASP A 503 -42.44 -18.04 -26.92
N ALA A 504 -43.15 -17.16 -27.63
CA ALA A 504 -42.97 -16.95 -29.07
C ALA A 504 -41.59 -16.35 -29.46
N GLU A 505 -40.98 -15.53 -28.59
CA GLU A 505 -39.60 -15.04 -28.77
C GLU A 505 -38.58 -16.15 -28.52
N ARG A 506 -38.82 -16.97 -27.48
CA ARG A 506 -37.96 -18.12 -27.16
C ARG A 506 -37.97 -19.16 -28.27
N ASP A 507 -39.15 -19.53 -28.77
CA ASP A 507 -39.30 -20.62 -29.74
C ASP A 507 -38.57 -20.30 -31.05
N ARG A 508 -38.64 -19.04 -31.52
CA ARG A 508 -37.83 -18.53 -32.64
C ARG A 508 -36.32 -18.68 -32.41
N ARG A 509 -35.86 -18.56 -31.17
CA ARG A 509 -34.44 -18.63 -30.81
C ARG A 509 -33.97 -20.06 -30.57
N VAL A 510 -34.84 -20.93 -30.07
CA VAL A 510 -34.59 -22.38 -29.92
C VAL A 510 -34.43 -23.03 -31.29
N GLN A 511 -35.17 -22.56 -32.31
CA GLN A 511 -34.99 -22.99 -33.70
C GLN A 511 -33.56 -22.77 -34.22
N SER A 512 -32.89 -21.68 -33.81
CA SER A 512 -31.49 -21.42 -34.19
C SER A 512 -30.46 -21.95 -33.19
N ASN A 513 -30.84 -22.19 -31.94
CA ASN A 513 -29.97 -22.72 -30.89
C ASN A 513 -30.77 -23.57 -29.88
N PRO A 514 -30.73 -24.91 -29.98
CA PRO A 514 -31.52 -25.81 -29.15
C PRO A 514 -31.30 -25.66 -27.64
N ASN A 515 -30.14 -25.13 -27.22
CA ASN A 515 -29.78 -24.94 -25.81
C ASN A 515 -30.09 -23.52 -25.29
N ALA A 516 -30.93 -22.76 -25.99
CA ALA A 516 -31.29 -21.39 -25.65
C ALA A 516 -32.11 -21.30 -24.35
N GLN A 517 -31.46 -20.96 -23.23
CA GLN A 517 -32.13 -20.64 -21.96
C GLN A 517 -32.96 -19.35 -22.06
N ARG A 518 -34.10 -19.28 -21.36
CA ARG A 518 -35.01 -18.13 -21.34
C ARG A 518 -34.32 -16.86 -20.83
N ARG A 519 -34.46 -15.75 -21.54
CA ARG A 519 -33.80 -14.47 -21.23
C ARG A 519 -34.67 -13.53 -20.39
N THR A 520 -34.03 -12.66 -19.62
CA THR A 520 -34.65 -11.50 -18.97
C THR A 520 -34.22 -10.24 -19.70
N TYR A 521 -35.21 -9.46 -20.14
CA TYR A 521 -35.02 -8.16 -20.78
C TYR A 521 -35.20 -7.04 -19.77
N TYR A 522 -34.39 -6.00 -19.93
CA TYR A 522 -34.41 -4.78 -19.14
C TYR A 522 -34.61 -3.59 -20.07
N ARG A 523 -35.32 -2.57 -19.58
CA ARG A 523 -35.54 -1.31 -20.28
C ARG A 523 -35.44 -0.15 -19.30
N PHE A 524 -34.87 0.97 -19.70
CA PHE A 524 -34.85 2.16 -18.84
C PHE A 524 -36.26 2.72 -18.63
N THR A 525 -36.51 3.25 -17.43
CA THR A 525 -37.60 4.21 -17.24
C THR A 525 -37.15 5.59 -17.76
N PRO A 526 -38.06 6.49 -18.17
CA PRO A 526 -37.69 7.83 -18.64
C PRO A 526 -36.82 8.60 -17.63
N ASP A 527 -37.19 8.53 -16.35
CA ASP A 527 -36.43 9.15 -15.25
C ASP A 527 -35.17 8.37 -14.88
N GLY A 528 -35.20 7.04 -15.00
CA GLY A 528 -34.04 6.18 -14.80
C GLY A 528 -32.92 6.41 -15.80
N TYR A 529 -33.27 6.66 -17.07
CA TYR A 529 -32.29 7.02 -18.10
C TYR A 529 -31.64 8.38 -17.81
N ARG A 530 -32.45 9.38 -17.43
CA ARG A 530 -31.96 10.71 -17.02
C ARG A 530 -31.05 10.62 -15.80
N ALA A 531 -31.39 9.79 -14.81
CA ALA A 531 -30.56 9.56 -13.65
C ALA A 531 -29.24 8.86 -14.01
N ALA A 532 -29.28 7.88 -14.93
CA ALA A 532 -28.08 7.20 -15.41
C ALA A 532 -27.12 8.15 -16.16
N LEU A 533 -27.64 9.05 -16.99
CA LEU A 533 -26.85 10.09 -17.66
C LEU A 533 -26.22 11.08 -16.67
N ARG A 534 -26.99 11.56 -15.68
CA ARG A 534 -26.46 12.47 -14.66
C ARG A 534 -25.37 11.81 -13.81
N ALA A 535 -25.53 10.52 -13.49
CA ALA A 535 -24.56 9.74 -12.72
C ALA A 535 -23.23 9.54 -13.47
N THR A 536 -23.25 9.30 -14.79
CA THR A 536 -22.04 9.17 -15.60
C THR A 536 -21.32 10.51 -15.78
N GLN A 537 -22.06 11.62 -15.93
CA GLN A 537 -21.51 12.96 -16.07
C GLN A 537 -20.82 13.46 -14.78
N THR A 538 -21.41 13.22 -13.59
CA THR A 538 -20.80 13.62 -12.31
C THR A 538 -19.47 12.90 -12.04
N SER A 539 -19.33 11.64 -12.48
CA SER A 539 -18.05 10.92 -12.36
C SER A 539 -16.96 11.49 -13.26
N SER A 540 -17.31 11.95 -14.47
CA SER A 540 -16.34 12.54 -15.41
C SER A 540 -15.82 13.90 -14.92
N SER A 541 -16.68 14.69 -14.26
CA SER A 541 -16.30 16.01 -13.70
C SER A 541 -15.43 15.88 -12.45
N ALA A 542 -15.67 14.86 -11.61
CA ALA A 542 -14.83 14.55 -10.45
C ALA A 542 -13.43 14.02 -10.81
N GLU A 543 -13.23 13.55 -12.05
CA GLU A 543 -11.90 13.17 -12.58
C GLU A 543 -11.07 14.39 -13.01
N SER A 544 -11.71 15.43 -13.53
CA SER A 544 -11.08 16.71 -13.88
C SER A 544 -10.87 17.64 -12.67
N GLU A 545 -11.67 17.53 -11.62
CA GLU A 545 -11.55 18.29 -10.37
C GLU A 545 -10.78 17.58 -9.25
N LYS A 546 -10.05 16.49 -9.51
CA LYS A 546 -9.08 16.02 -8.52
C LYS A 546 -8.08 17.14 -8.27
N PRO A 547 -8.01 17.73 -7.06
CA PRO A 547 -6.94 18.66 -6.76
C PRO A 547 -5.65 17.86 -6.93
N MET A 548 -4.76 18.37 -7.77
CA MET A 548 -3.36 17.99 -7.80
C MET A 548 -2.93 17.81 -6.36
N ARG A 549 -2.62 16.58 -5.93
CA ARG A 549 -2.27 16.28 -4.54
C ARG A 549 -1.18 17.27 -4.14
N GLN A 550 -1.56 18.31 -3.39
CA GLN A 550 -0.58 19.20 -2.82
C GLN A 550 0.30 18.32 -1.93
N PRO A 551 1.63 18.35 -2.11
CA PRO A 551 2.51 17.62 -1.21
C PRO A 551 2.19 18.12 0.20
N HIS A 552 1.95 17.19 1.12
CA HIS A 552 1.76 17.49 2.53
C HIS A 552 2.86 18.46 2.99
N ARG A 553 2.48 19.73 3.13
CA ARG A 553 3.30 20.77 3.73
C ARG A 553 3.40 20.41 5.20
N LYS A 554 4.44 19.65 5.56
CA LYS A 554 4.89 19.59 6.94
C LYS A 554 5.22 21.03 7.33
N THR A 555 4.58 21.47 8.40
CA THR A 555 4.92 22.69 9.12
C THR A 555 6.34 22.57 9.67
N ASP A 556 7.32 22.96 8.86
CA ASP A 556 8.65 23.34 9.32
C ASP A 556 8.64 24.86 9.58
N GLU A 557 8.00 25.27 10.67
CA GLU A 557 8.33 26.54 11.30
C GLU A 557 9.59 26.32 12.14
N LYS A 558 10.75 26.62 11.53
CA LYS A 558 11.97 27.16 12.15
C LYS A 558 13.11 27.07 11.14
N HIS A 559 13.41 28.19 10.47
CA HIS A 559 14.75 28.73 10.23
C HIS A 559 14.63 29.85 9.18
N ALA A 560 14.42 31.08 9.64
CA ALA A 560 14.64 32.29 8.86
C ALA A 560 15.22 33.36 9.78
N ILE A 561 16.42 33.11 10.33
CA ILE A 561 17.34 34.13 10.82
C ILE A 561 18.76 33.67 10.49
N ARG A 562 19.26 34.05 9.32
CA ARG A 562 20.68 34.37 9.01
C ARG A 562 20.91 34.38 7.50
N ALA A 563 20.75 35.54 6.89
CA ALA A 563 21.50 35.97 5.72
C ALA A 563 21.37 37.49 5.64
N GLY A 564 22.44 38.21 5.96
CA GLY A 564 22.44 39.68 5.95
C GLY A 564 23.61 40.30 6.71
N HIS A 565 24.83 39.83 6.46
CA HIS A 565 26.04 40.64 6.70
C HIS A 565 27.18 40.05 5.88
N ASP A 566 27.43 40.65 4.73
CA ASP A 566 28.76 40.97 4.22
C ASP A 566 28.60 41.85 2.98
N ASP A 567 28.68 43.16 3.20
CA ASP A 567 29.17 44.10 2.19
C ASP A 567 29.80 45.32 2.91
N LYS A 568 31.13 45.38 2.83
CA LYS A 568 32.04 46.55 2.83
C LYS A 568 31.87 47.63 3.92
N VAL A 569 32.84 47.71 4.84
CA VAL A 569 33.97 48.68 4.95
C VAL A 569 34.65 48.47 6.30
#